data_AF-A0A212LSD4-F1
#
_entry.id   AF-A0A212LSD4-F1
#
_cell.length_a   1.000
_cell.length_b   1.000
_cell.length_c   1.000
_cell.angle_alpha   90.00
_cell.angle_beta   90.00
_cell.angle_gamma   90.00
#
_symmetry.space_group_name_H-M   'P 1'
#
loop_
_entity.id
_entity.type
_entity.pdbx_description
1 polymer ?
#
loop_
_entity_poly.entity_id
_entity_poly.type
_entity_poly.pdbx_seq_one_letter_code
_entity_poly.pdbx_strand_id
1 'polypeptide(L)'
;MGLTFLDSSMEMYISVISLIISLTGTFFILRLDWRRYGLLYTIAGMLGIILCFIFEKVGFYSFPYIFMPFSRIPVIAVLTAFSFYVILGVRYSPVSWVHKIAFYGVIVNLGVLLETVLKNTTRLIHYDFEWDFWDSYTSWWGFFILMEWVGGKLIPQHLRAPIPAEAFRSEQWFWFVIHFVAIFTIFLAGLYLGLTMPDQ
;
A
#
# COMPACT_ATOMS: atom_id res chain seq x y z
N MET A 1 16.80 -30.03 -0.22
CA MET A 1 16.51 -29.03 0.82
C MET A 1 15.00 -28.82 0.80
N GLY A 2 14.28 -29.39 1.78
CA GLY A 2 12.81 -29.33 1.77
C GLY A 2 12.38 -27.88 1.93
N LEU A 3 11.65 -27.35 0.95
CA LEU A 3 10.99 -26.04 1.08
C LEU A 3 9.85 -26.20 2.09
N THR A 4 10.15 -26.11 3.37
CA THR A 4 9.13 -25.94 4.40
C THR A 4 8.68 -24.48 4.32
N PHE A 5 7.74 -24.20 3.42
CA PHE A 5 7.11 -22.89 3.26
C PHE A 5 6.30 -22.45 4.48
N LEU A 6 5.99 -23.42 5.36
CA LEU A 6 5.26 -23.22 6.60
C LEU A 6 6.25 -23.34 7.76
N ASP A 7 6.78 -22.20 8.20
CA ASP A 7 7.74 -22.12 9.30
C ASP A 7 7.09 -21.66 10.63
N SER A 8 5.78 -21.42 10.62
CA SER A 8 5.00 -20.92 11.76
C SER A 8 5.50 -19.60 12.34
N SER A 9 6.29 -18.84 11.57
CA SER A 9 6.73 -17.50 11.95
C SER A 9 5.56 -16.50 11.96
N MET A 10 5.72 -15.40 12.70
CA MET A 10 4.75 -14.31 12.67
C MET A 10 4.63 -13.72 11.27
N GLU A 11 5.75 -13.61 10.55
CA GLU A 11 5.83 -13.11 9.18
C GLU A 11 5.06 -13.99 8.19
N MET A 12 5.08 -15.31 8.39
CA MET A 12 4.24 -16.25 7.63
C MET A 12 2.76 -15.95 7.83
N TYR A 13 2.30 -15.83 9.08
CA TYR A 13 0.89 -15.57 9.37
C TYR A 13 0.43 -14.22 8.80
N ILE A 14 1.25 -13.16 8.95
CA ILE A 14 0.97 -11.85 8.36
C ILE A 14 0.85 -11.96 6.84
N SER A 15 1.78 -12.67 6.19
CA SER A 15 1.78 -12.85 4.74
C SER A 15 0.55 -13.63 4.25
N VAL A 16 0.19 -14.71 4.93
CA VAL A 16 -0.98 -15.54 4.59
C VAL A 16 -2.29 -14.77 4.79
N ILE A 17 -2.44 -14.06 5.91
CA ILE A 17 -3.63 -13.25 6.19
C ILE A 17 -3.75 -12.12 5.15
N SER A 18 -2.66 -11.41 4.87
CA SER A 18 -2.61 -10.37 3.84
C SER A 18 -2.99 -10.90 2.47
N LEU A 19 -2.48 -12.08 2.09
CA LEU A 19 -2.82 -12.76 0.84
C LEU A 19 -4.31 -13.10 0.77
N ILE A 20 -4.90 -13.68 1.83
CA ILE A 20 -6.31 -14.05 1.88
C ILE A 20 -7.19 -12.80 1.74
N ILE A 21 -6.91 -11.74 2.49
CA ILE A 21 -7.65 -10.47 2.44
C ILE A 21 -7.56 -9.88 1.03
N SER A 22 -6.34 -9.82 0.47
CA SER A 22 -6.10 -9.22 -0.84
C SER A 22 -6.77 -9.99 -1.96
N LEU A 23 -6.71 -11.33 -1.95
CA LEU A 23 -7.39 -12.17 -2.94
C LEU A 23 -8.91 -12.04 -2.83
N THR A 24 -9.45 -12.04 -1.62
CA THR A 24 -10.89 -11.89 -1.37
C THR A 24 -11.39 -10.54 -1.88
N GLY A 25 -10.71 -9.44 -1.49
CA GLY A 25 -11.05 -8.10 -1.95
C GLY A 25 -10.88 -7.94 -3.46
N THR A 26 -9.82 -8.50 -4.03
CA THR A 26 -9.60 -8.51 -5.48
C THR A 26 -10.73 -9.22 -6.21
N PHE A 27 -11.14 -10.40 -5.76
CA PHE A 27 -12.25 -11.15 -6.34
C PHE A 27 -13.55 -10.34 -6.38
N PHE A 28 -13.88 -9.63 -5.30
CA PHE A 28 -15.08 -8.79 -5.23
C PHE A 28 -15.10 -7.60 -6.19
N ILE A 29 -13.92 -7.10 -6.59
CA ILE A 29 -13.79 -6.02 -7.57
C ILE A 29 -13.74 -6.59 -8.99
N LEU A 30 -12.95 -7.66 -9.22
CA LEU A 30 -12.81 -8.28 -10.53
C LEU A 30 -14.13 -8.85 -11.08
N ARG A 31 -15.03 -9.32 -10.22
CA ARG A 31 -16.35 -9.82 -10.66
C ARG A 31 -17.22 -8.76 -11.35
N LEU A 32 -16.89 -7.48 -11.22
CA LEU A 32 -17.65 -6.38 -11.83
C LEU A 32 -17.26 -6.18 -13.30
N ASP A 33 -15.97 -6.20 -13.59
CA ASP A 33 -15.41 -6.21 -14.94
C ASP A 33 -13.98 -6.76 -14.88
N TRP A 34 -13.84 -8.06 -15.13
CA TRP A 34 -12.56 -8.75 -15.01
C TRP A 34 -11.55 -8.29 -16.05
N ARG A 35 -11.99 -7.78 -17.20
CA ARG A 35 -11.10 -7.35 -18.29
C ARG A 35 -10.42 -6.05 -17.91
N ARG A 36 -11.20 -5.05 -17.50
CA ARG A 36 -10.68 -3.72 -17.19
C ARG A 36 -9.96 -3.68 -15.86
N TYR A 37 -10.58 -4.23 -14.81
CA TYR A 37 -9.92 -4.30 -13.50
C TYR A 37 -8.76 -5.31 -13.49
N GLY A 38 -8.86 -6.42 -14.23
CA GLY A 38 -7.74 -7.37 -14.37
C GLY A 38 -6.56 -6.78 -15.12
N LEU A 39 -6.80 -5.97 -16.17
CA LEU A 39 -5.74 -5.24 -16.85
C LEU A 39 -5.06 -4.24 -15.91
N LEU A 40 -5.83 -3.43 -15.18
CA LEU A 40 -5.28 -2.48 -14.20
C LEU A 40 -4.49 -3.20 -13.10
N TYR A 41 -5.02 -4.29 -12.56
CA TYR A 41 -4.36 -5.15 -11.56
C TYR A 41 -3.02 -5.66 -12.09
N THR A 42 -2.99 -6.16 -13.33
CA THR A 42 -1.77 -6.71 -13.94
C THR A 42 -0.73 -5.62 -14.18
N ILE A 43 -1.15 -4.45 -14.69
CA ILE A 43 -0.26 -3.28 -14.86
C ILE A 43 0.32 -2.86 -13.51
N ALA A 44 -0.51 -2.74 -12.47
CA ALA A 44 -0.08 -2.39 -11.13
C ALA A 44 0.93 -3.39 -10.56
N GLY A 45 0.65 -4.69 -10.68
CA GLY A 45 1.54 -5.75 -10.20
C GLY A 45 2.88 -5.76 -10.94
N MET A 46 2.88 -5.63 -12.26
CA MET A 46 4.13 -5.57 -13.06
C MET A 46 4.97 -4.34 -12.70
N LEU A 47 4.36 -3.16 -12.63
CA LEU A 47 5.07 -1.94 -12.25
C LEU A 47 5.57 -2.00 -10.82
N GLY A 48 4.78 -2.52 -9.90
CA GLY A 48 5.18 -2.73 -8.50
C GLY A 48 6.39 -3.66 -8.40
N ILE A 49 6.40 -4.79 -9.12
CA ILE A 49 7.55 -5.70 -9.16
C ILE A 49 8.80 -4.98 -9.68
N ILE A 50 8.66 -4.23 -10.77
CA ILE A 50 9.79 -3.50 -11.38
C ILE A 50 10.35 -2.48 -10.39
N LEU A 51 9.49 -1.68 -9.75
CA LEU A 51 9.91 -0.70 -8.75
C LEU A 51 10.58 -1.35 -7.54
N CYS A 52 9.97 -2.39 -6.97
CA CYS A 52 10.56 -3.13 -5.84
C CYS A 52 11.91 -3.74 -6.20
N PHE A 53 12.05 -4.28 -7.41
CA PHE A 53 13.32 -4.82 -7.88
C PHE A 53 14.39 -3.73 -8.02
N ILE A 54 14.04 -2.56 -8.55
CA ILE A 54 14.97 -1.43 -8.67
C ILE A 54 15.42 -0.96 -7.28
N PHE A 55 14.48 -0.79 -6.34
CA PHE A 55 14.79 -0.31 -5.00
C PHE A 55 15.62 -1.30 -4.18
N GLU A 56 15.32 -2.60 -4.25
CA GLU A 56 16.17 -3.62 -3.62
C GLU A 56 17.57 -3.63 -4.22
N LYS A 57 17.69 -3.51 -5.55
CA LYS A 57 18.99 -3.54 -6.24
C LYS A 57 19.86 -2.31 -5.95
N VAL A 58 19.23 -1.14 -5.76
CA VAL A 58 19.93 0.11 -5.39
C VAL A 58 20.28 0.12 -3.90
N GLY A 59 19.65 -0.75 -3.09
CA GLY A 59 19.93 -0.89 -1.66
C GLY A 59 19.05 -0.01 -0.77
N PHE A 60 17.89 0.44 -1.23
CA PHE A 60 16.96 1.21 -0.39
C PHE A 60 16.29 0.36 0.68
N TYR A 61 16.00 -0.90 0.38
CA TYR A 61 15.50 -1.85 1.37
C TYR A 61 15.78 -3.28 0.94
N SER A 62 15.72 -4.19 1.90
CA SER A 62 15.79 -5.62 1.68
C SER A 62 14.60 -6.34 2.33
N PHE A 63 14.37 -7.58 1.91
CA PHE A 63 13.31 -8.44 2.45
C PHE A 63 13.94 -9.68 3.09
N PRO A 64 14.36 -9.61 4.38
CA PRO A 64 15.01 -10.75 5.04
C PRO A 64 14.11 -11.98 5.13
N TYR A 65 12.80 -11.78 5.22
CA TYR A 65 11.79 -12.83 5.15
C TYR A 65 10.90 -12.65 3.92
N ILE A 66 10.80 -13.70 3.10
CA ILE A 66 9.93 -13.73 1.93
C ILE A 66 9.04 -14.96 2.00
N PHE A 67 7.73 -14.74 2.08
CA PHE A 67 6.76 -15.80 1.96
C PHE A 67 6.78 -16.39 0.54
N MET A 68 7.07 -17.70 0.46
CA MET A 68 7.37 -18.41 -0.80
C MET A 68 8.52 -17.75 -1.59
N PRO A 69 9.79 -17.97 -1.18
CA PRO A 69 10.95 -17.23 -1.67
C PRO A 69 11.42 -17.72 -3.06
N PHE A 70 10.66 -17.39 -4.10
CA PHE A 70 11.06 -17.64 -5.50
C PHE A 70 12.02 -16.57 -6.05
N SER A 71 12.18 -15.45 -5.34
CA SER A 71 13.04 -14.33 -5.74
C SER A 71 13.52 -13.55 -4.51
N ARG A 72 14.38 -12.54 -4.70
CA ARG A 72 14.86 -11.64 -3.64
C ARG A 72 13.83 -10.58 -3.19
N ILE A 73 12.72 -10.48 -3.92
CA ILE A 73 11.61 -9.58 -3.59
C ILE A 73 10.32 -10.39 -3.35
N PRO A 74 9.36 -9.87 -2.56
CA PRO A 74 8.12 -10.58 -2.24
C PRO A 74 7.11 -10.46 -3.38
N VAL A 75 7.39 -11.12 -4.51
CA VAL A 75 6.58 -11.07 -5.73
C VAL A 75 5.11 -11.35 -5.46
N ILE A 76 4.79 -12.33 -4.61
CA ILE A 76 3.39 -12.67 -4.28
C ILE A 76 2.69 -11.50 -3.57
N ALA A 77 3.34 -10.89 -2.58
CA ALA A 77 2.76 -9.77 -1.84
C ALA A 77 2.53 -8.56 -2.76
N VAL A 78 3.50 -8.25 -3.63
CA VAL A 78 3.37 -7.15 -4.60
C VAL A 78 2.26 -7.43 -5.60
N LEU A 79 2.24 -8.63 -6.20
CA LEU A 79 1.20 -8.99 -7.16
C LEU A 79 -0.19 -8.98 -6.55
N THR A 80 -0.33 -9.27 -5.25
CA THR A 80 -1.63 -9.42 -4.59
C THR A 80 -2.04 -8.16 -3.84
N ALA A 81 -1.36 -7.82 -2.75
CA ALA A 81 -1.74 -6.71 -1.88
C ALA A 81 -1.61 -5.34 -2.57
N PHE A 82 -0.51 -5.09 -3.28
CA PHE A 82 -0.32 -3.77 -3.92
C PHE A 82 -1.31 -3.58 -5.07
N SER A 83 -1.45 -4.59 -5.93
CA SER A 83 -2.45 -4.57 -7.00
C SER A 83 -3.87 -4.44 -6.46
N PHE A 84 -4.19 -5.12 -5.35
CA PHE A 84 -5.48 -4.98 -4.66
C PHE A 84 -5.72 -3.54 -4.20
N TYR A 85 -4.75 -2.91 -3.52
CA TYR A 85 -4.88 -1.52 -3.09
C TYR A 85 -5.08 -0.57 -4.27
N VAL A 86 -4.43 -0.82 -5.41
CA VAL A 86 -4.61 0.00 -6.62
C VAL A 86 -6.04 -0.11 -7.14
N ILE A 87 -6.56 -1.31 -7.37
CA ILE A 87 -7.91 -1.47 -7.91
C ILE A 87 -8.98 -0.97 -6.91
N LEU A 88 -8.74 -1.11 -5.61
CA LEU A 88 -9.58 -0.58 -4.55
C LEU A 88 -9.57 0.95 -4.56
N GLY A 89 -8.37 1.55 -4.60
CA GLY A 89 -8.18 2.99 -4.67
C GLY A 89 -8.87 3.58 -5.89
N VAL A 90 -8.60 3.06 -7.09
CA VAL A 90 -9.20 3.54 -8.35
C VAL A 90 -10.72 3.40 -8.37
N ARG A 91 -11.27 2.37 -7.73
CA ARG A 91 -12.72 2.14 -7.64
C ARG A 91 -13.43 3.19 -6.80
N TYR A 92 -12.87 3.52 -5.64
CA TYR A 92 -13.50 4.39 -4.65
C TYR A 92 -12.98 5.83 -4.66
N SER A 93 -11.95 6.11 -5.47
CA SER A 93 -11.37 7.43 -5.68
C SER A 93 -12.45 8.47 -6.01
N PRO A 94 -12.52 9.59 -5.28
CA PRO A 94 -13.52 10.63 -5.49
C PRO A 94 -13.33 11.32 -6.85
N VAL A 95 -14.37 12.00 -7.35
CA VAL A 95 -14.31 12.64 -8.67
C VAL A 95 -13.36 13.84 -8.70
N SER A 96 -13.42 14.71 -7.70
CA SER A 96 -12.60 15.93 -7.63
C SER A 96 -11.17 15.65 -7.19
N TRP A 97 -10.20 16.28 -7.88
CA TRP A 97 -8.77 16.09 -7.63
C TRP A 97 -8.35 16.47 -6.20
N VAL A 98 -8.92 17.52 -5.63
CA VAL A 98 -8.64 17.95 -4.25
C VAL A 98 -8.99 16.84 -3.26
N HIS A 99 -10.14 16.19 -3.45
CA HIS A 99 -10.56 15.07 -2.63
C HIS A 99 -9.72 13.81 -2.90
N LYS A 100 -9.20 13.62 -4.13
CA LYS A 100 -8.32 12.49 -4.44
C LYS A 100 -7.02 12.56 -3.66
N ILE A 101 -6.42 13.74 -3.53
CA ILE A 101 -5.20 13.91 -2.72
C ILE A 101 -5.49 13.53 -1.27
N ALA A 102 -6.59 13.98 -0.68
CA ALA A 102 -6.94 13.57 0.69
C ALA A 102 -7.21 12.05 0.80
N PHE A 103 -7.90 11.47 -0.18
CA PHE A 103 -8.20 10.04 -0.23
C PHE A 103 -6.94 9.17 -0.34
N TYR A 104 -6.06 9.47 -1.29
CA TYR A 104 -4.78 8.76 -1.43
C TYR A 104 -3.84 9.07 -0.28
N GLY A 105 -3.94 10.25 0.33
CA GLY A 105 -3.22 10.57 1.56
C GLY A 105 -3.57 9.61 2.68
N VAL A 106 -4.85 9.28 2.87
CA VAL A 106 -5.25 8.25 3.84
C VAL A 106 -4.64 6.90 3.50
N ILE A 107 -4.71 6.46 2.24
CA ILE A 107 -4.16 5.16 1.81
C ILE A 107 -2.64 5.09 2.05
N VAL A 108 -1.90 6.11 1.60
CA VAL A 108 -0.44 6.15 1.73
C VAL A 108 -0.02 6.21 3.19
N ASN A 109 -0.62 7.08 4.01
CA ASN A 109 -0.25 7.19 5.43
C ASN A 109 -0.58 5.92 6.22
N LEU A 110 -1.70 5.24 5.91
CA LEU A 110 -1.99 3.93 6.52
C LEU A 110 -1.01 2.85 6.06
N GLY A 111 -0.64 2.85 4.77
CA GLY A 111 0.37 1.94 4.23
C GLY A 111 1.73 2.13 4.89
N VAL A 112 2.16 3.38 5.05
CA VAL A 112 3.43 3.77 5.68
C VAL A 112 3.40 3.49 7.18
N LEU A 113 2.27 3.70 7.86
CA LEU A 113 2.10 3.25 9.26
C LEU A 113 2.29 1.73 9.39
N LEU A 114 1.65 0.96 8.51
CA LEU A 114 1.83 -0.50 8.49
C LEU A 114 3.29 -0.87 8.19
N GLU A 115 3.93 -0.21 7.23
CA GLU A 115 5.35 -0.40 6.89
C GLU A 115 6.26 -0.12 8.09
N THR A 116 6.03 0.96 8.84
CA THR A 116 6.75 1.27 10.09
C THR A 116 6.57 0.18 11.14
N VAL A 117 5.32 -0.26 11.37
CA VAL A 117 5.04 -1.33 12.32
C VAL A 117 5.76 -2.61 11.90
N LEU A 118 5.68 -2.97 10.62
CA LEU A 118 6.30 -4.19 10.09
C LEU A 118 7.83 -4.12 10.13
N LYS A 119 8.45 -2.99 9.78
CA LYS A 119 9.90 -2.76 9.91
C LYS A 119 10.39 -2.99 11.34
N ASN A 120 9.63 -2.48 12.32
CA ASN A 120 10.05 -2.50 13.73
C ASN A 120 9.70 -3.79 14.48
N THR A 121 8.73 -4.56 14.00
CA THR A 121 8.23 -5.77 14.70
C THR A 121 8.52 -7.06 13.97
N THR A 122 8.92 -7.00 12.70
CA THR A 122 9.05 -8.18 11.84
C THR A 122 10.33 -8.13 10.99
N ARG A 123 10.64 -9.23 10.31
CA ARG A 123 11.71 -9.29 9.30
C ARG A 123 11.18 -9.22 7.87
N LEU A 124 9.94 -8.75 7.68
CA LEU A 124 9.34 -8.64 6.34
C LEU A 124 10.06 -7.61 5.48
N ILE A 125 10.47 -6.48 6.06
CA ILE A 125 11.17 -5.41 5.36
C ILE A 125 12.21 -4.79 6.26
N HIS A 126 13.38 -4.47 5.69
CA HIS A 126 14.46 -3.82 6.39
C HIS A 126 14.98 -2.65 5.55
N TYR A 127 15.17 -1.51 6.20
CA TYR A 127 15.74 -0.30 5.60
C TYR A 127 17.11 -0.09 6.24
N ASP A 128 18.15 0.03 5.42
CA ASP A 128 19.51 0.22 5.89
C ASP A 128 19.73 1.67 6.35
N PHE A 129 19.07 2.63 5.71
CA PHE A 129 19.09 4.04 6.08
C PHE A 129 17.68 4.62 6.30
N GLU A 130 17.54 5.51 7.28
CA GLU A 130 16.22 6.06 7.65
C GLU A 130 15.60 6.95 6.56
N TRP A 131 16.40 7.58 5.69
CA TRP A 131 15.85 8.31 4.53
C TRP A 131 15.26 7.40 3.46
N ASP A 132 15.68 6.13 3.39
CA ASP A 132 15.12 5.19 2.41
C ASP A 132 13.62 4.92 2.70
N PHE A 133 13.20 5.10 3.95
CA PHE A 133 11.79 5.08 4.34
C PHE A 133 11.01 6.27 3.74
N TRP A 134 11.61 7.46 3.68
CA TRP A 134 11.02 8.62 3.03
C TRP A 134 10.92 8.43 1.51
N ASP A 135 11.91 7.78 0.92
CA ASP A 135 11.90 7.44 -0.51
C ASP A 135 10.78 6.42 -0.82
N SER A 136 10.54 5.45 0.08
CA SER A 136 9.37 4.56 0.03
C SER A 136 8.05 5.34 0.07
N TYR A 137 7.89 6.26 1.03
CA TYR A 137 6.70 7.12 1.16
C TYR A 137 6.43 7.93 -0.11
N THR A 138 7.46 8.57 -0.68
CA THR A 138 7.34 9.37 -1.90
C THR A 138 7.01 8.51 -3.11
N SER A 139 7.59 7.31 -3.17
CA SER A 139 7.33 6.34 -4.23
C SER A 139 5.90 5.81 -4.20
N TRP A 140 5.34 5.58 -3.00
CA TRP A 140 3.93 5.24 -2.83
C TRP A 140 3.00 6.29 -3.42
N TRP A 141 3.28 7.58 -3.18
CA TRP A 141 2.52 8.67 -3.78
C TRP A 141 2.60 8.67 -5.31
N GLY A 142 3.82 8.61 -5.86
CA GLY A 142 4.03 8.58 -7.30
C GLY A 142 3.31 7.39 -7.95
N PHE A 143 3.41 6.22 -7.34
CA PHE A 143 2.77 5.00 -7.79
C PHE A 143 1.24 5.11 -7.80
N PHE A 144 0.61 5.52 -6.68
CA PHE A 144 -0.84 5.64 -6.61
C PHE A 144 -1.42 6.73 -7.52
N ILE A 145 -0.73 7.88 -7.66
CA ILE A 145 -1.15 8.95 -8.58
C ILE A 145 -1.10 8.45 -10.03
N LEU A 146 -0.01 7.77 -10.41
CA LEU A 146 0.11 7.17 -11.74
C LEU A 146 -1.00 6.15 -11.99
N MET A 147 -1.27 5.28 -11.01
CA MET A 147 -2.31 4.27 -11.13
C MET A 147 -3.73 4.86 -11.14
N GLU A 148 -3.99 5.97 -10.45
CA GLU A 148 -5.24 6.71 -10.59
C GLU A 148 -5.40 7.30 -11.99
N TRP A 149 -4.34 7.83 -12.57
CA TRP A 149 -4.37 8.36 -13.93
C TRP A 149 -4.62 7.26 -14.97
N VAL A 150 -3.93 6.12 -14.86
CA VAL A 150 -4.17 4.94 -15.71
C VAL A 150 -5.59 4.41 -15.50
N GLY A 151 -5.99 4.21 -14.24
CA GLY A 151 -7.29 3.69 -13.84
C GLY A 151 -8.45 4.59 -14.28
N GLY A 152 -8.29 5.91 -14.23
CA GLY A 152 -9.28 6.86 -14.72
C GLY A 152 -9.52 6.82 -16.23
N LYS A 153 -8.56 6.29 -17.01
CA LYS A 153 -8.71 6.04 -18.45
C LYS A 153 -9.27 4.66 -18.75
N LEU A 154 -8.89 3.65 -17.96
CA LEU A 154 -9.29 2.26 -18.18
C LEU A 154 -10.69 1.95 -17.64
N ILE A 155 -11.06 2.50 -16.48
CA ILE A 155 -12.28 2.17 -15.76
C ILE A 155 -13.34 3.26 -16.00
N PRO A 156 -14.44 2.97 -16.73
CA PRO A 156 -15.52 3.92 -16.93
C PRO A 156 -16.27 4.24 -15.63
N GLN A 157 -16.91 5.41 -15.58
CA GLN A 157 -17.55 5.92 -14.36
C GLN A 157 -18.63 4.98 -13.78
N HIS A 158 -19.40 4.27 -14.61
CA HIS A 158 -20.43 3.33 -14.13
C HIS A 158 -19.88 2.09 -13.41
N LEU A 159 -18.59 1.78 -13.59
CA LEU A 159 -17.91 0.71 -12.85
C LEU A 159 -17.22 1.22 -11.59
N ARG A 160 -16.99 2.54 -11.50
CA ARG A 160 -16.47 3.20 -10.31
C ARG A 160 -17.60 3.41 -9.30
N ALA A 161 -17.21 3.53 -8.04
CA ALA A 161 -18.10 3.86 -6.93
C ALA A 161 -17.43 4.97 -6.11
N PRO A 162 -17.24 6.16 -6.71
CA PRO A 162 -16.46 7.23 -6.08
C PRO A 162 -17.09 7.64 -4.75
N ILE A 163 -16.27 7.87 -3.74
CA ILE A 163 -16.75 8.46 -2.48
C ILE A 163 -17.34 9.85 -2.82
N PRO A 164 -18.59 10.13 -2.39
CA PRO A 164 -19.25 11.39 -2.69
C PRO A 164 -18.53 12.56 -2.01
N ALA A 165 -18.55 13.74 -2.64
CA ALA A 165 -17.85 14.92 -2.13
C ALA A 165 -18.38 15.37 -0.76
N GLU A 166 -19.64 15.07 -0.47
CA GLU A 166 -20.27 15.33 0.81
C GLU A 166 -19.54 14.63 1.95
N ALA A 167 -19.01 13.41 1.73
CA ALA A 167 -18.30 12.65 2.76
C ALA A 167 -17.02 13.36 3.28
N PHE A 168 -16.48 14.31 2.52
CA PHE A 168 -15.29 15.10 2.85
C PHE A 168 -15.61 16.39 3.61
N ARG A 169 -16.90 16.73 3.81
CA ARG A 169 -17.30 17.92 4.56
C ARG A 169 -17.16 17.68 6.07
N SER A 170 -16.97 18.77 6.81
CA SER A 170 -17.01 18.75 8.28
C SER A 170 -18.27 18.01 8.75
N GLU A 171 -18.17 17.23 9.84
CA GLU A 171 -19.23 16.37 10.41
C GLU A 171 -19.49 15.05 9.68
N GLN A 172 -18.88 14.82 8.52
CA GLN A 172 -19.04 13.56 7.78
C GLN A 172 -17.92 12.56 8.11
N TRP A 173 -18.22 11.28 7.90
CA TRP A 173 -17.36 10.18 8.34
C TRP A 173 -15.96 10.22 7.71
N PHE A 174 -15.83 10.57 6.43
CA PHE A 174 -14.52 10.55 5.77
C PHE A 174 -13.66 11.75 6.14
N TRP A 175 -14.27 12.90 6.43
CA TRP A 175 -13.57 14.03 7.05
C TRP A 175 -12.91 13.62 8.37
N PHE A 176 -13.63 12.88 9.23
CA PHE A 176 -13.05 12.33 10.47
C PHE A 176 -11.89 11.37 10.17
N VAL A 177 -12.04 10.47 9.20
CA VAL A 177 -10.95 9.53 8.81
C VAL A 177 -9.70 10.28 8.36
N ILE A 178 -9.83 11.28 7.50
CA ILE A 178 -8.69 12.08 7.02
C ILE A 178 -7.97 12.75 8.19
N HIS A 179 -8.70 13.44 9.07
CA HIS A 179 -8.10 14.15 10.19
C HIS A 179 -7.51 13.21 11.23
N PHE A 180 -8.18 12.11 11.52
CA PHE A 180 -7.67 11.08 12.41
C PHE A 180 -6.34 10.54 11.90
N VAL A 181 -6.27 10.10 10.63
CA VAL A 181 -5.04 9.57 10.04
C VAL A 181 -3.95 10.63 9.98
N ALA A 182 -4.25 11.86 9.59
CA ALA A 182 -3.28 12.94 9.52
C ALA A 182 -2.72 13.31 10.91
N ILE A 183 -3.59 13.51 11.90
CA ILE A 183 -3.20 13.86 13.27
C ILE A 183 -2.38 12.71 13.88
N PHE A 184 -2.83 11.46 13.75
CA PHE A 184 -2.08 10.32 14.27
C PHE A 184 -0.72 10.18 13.62
N THR A 185 -0.62 10.38 12.29
CA THR A 185 0.67 10.30 11.60
C THR A 185 1.63 11.36 12.13
N ILE A 186 1.20 12.63 12.23
CA ILE A 186 2.03 13.73 12.73
C ILE A 186 2.40 13.50 14.20
N PHE A 187 1.44 13.10 15.04
CA PHE A 187 1.64 12.83 16.45
C PHE A 187 2.65 11.70 16.67
N LEU A 188 2.49 10.57 15.98
CA LEU A 188 3.38 9.42 16.11
C LEU A 188 4.78 9.73 15.58
N ALA A 189 4.90 10.47 14.47
CA ALA A 189 6.20 10.94 13.98
C ALA A 189 6.90 11.84 15.01
N GLY A 190 6.17 12.78 15.63
CA GLY A 190 6.72 13.64 16.68
C GLY A 190 7.10 12.88 17.95
N LEU A 191 6.26 11.93 18.39
CA LEU A 191 6.55 11.07 19.54
C LEU A 191 7.79 10.21 19.29
N TYR A 192 7.90 9.58 18.11
CA TYR A 192 9.06 8.79 17.73
C TYR A 192 10.33 9.65 17.69
N LEU A 193 10.27 10.85 17.10
CA LEU A 193 11.41 11.77 17.10
C LEU A 193 11.83 12.15 18.54
N GLY A 194 10.87 12.46 19.40
CA GLY A 194 11.15 12.80 20.79
C GLY A 194 11.77 11.66 21.60
N LEU A 195 11.36 10.41 21.35
CA LEU A 195 11.93 9.23 22.03
C LEU A 195 13.30 8.81 21.49
N THR A 196 13.62 9.19 20.25
CA THR A 196 14.88 8.80 19.57
C THR A 196 15.93 9.89 19.61
N MET A 197 15.55 11.14 19.93
CA MET A 197 16.52 12.20 20.21
C MET A 197 17.27 11.88 21.50
N PRO A 198 18.61 11.84 21.48
CA PRO A 198 19.40 11.75 22.70
C PRO A 198 19.08 12.94 23.61
N ASP A 199 18.92 12.70 24.91
CA ASP A 199 18.90 13.77 25.91
C ASP A 199 20.15 14.63 25.70
N GLN A 200 19.97 15.88 25.29
CA GLN A 200 21.03 16.89 25.30
C GLN A 200 21.23 17.44 26.71
#